data_AF-A0A7L1C390-F1
#
_entry.id   AF-A0A7L1C390-F1
#
_cell.length_a   1.000
_cell.length_b   1.000
_cell.length_c   1.000
_cell.angle_alpha   90.00
_cell.angle_beta   90.00
_cell.angle_gamma   90.00
#
_symmetry.space_group_name_H-M   'P 1'
#
loop_
_entity.id
_entity.type
_entity.pdbx_description
1 polymer ?
#
loop_
_entity_poly.entity_id
_entity_poly.type
_entity_poly.pdbx_seq_one_letter_code
_entity_poly.pdbx_strand_id
1 'polypeptide(L)' 'QVNKNFAIDLIAEQPVSQVESRVVSCDGGGGALGHPKVYINLDKETKTGTCGYCGLQFKQKHH' A
#
# COMPACT_ATOMS: atom_id res chain seq x y z
N GLN A 1 4.95 0.18 30.40
CA GLN A 1 4.73 -1.06 29.63
C GLN A 1 4.92 -0.73 28.16
N VAL A 2 5.61 -1.58 27.38
CA VAL A 2 5.82 -1.37 25.94
C VAL A 2 5.10 -2.45 25.14
N ASN A 3 4.54 -2.08 23.99
CA ASN A 3 4.03 -3.05 23.02
C ASN A 3 5.24 -3.70 22.31
N LYS A 4 5.24 -5.02 22.16
CA LYS A 4 6.31 -5.75 21.45
C LYS A 4 6.06 -5.86 19.95
N ASN A 5 4.85 -5.56 19.50
CA ASN A 5 4.45 -5.64 18.09
C ASN A 5 4.49 -4.25 17.48
N PHE A 6 5.63 -3.91 16.87
CA PHE A 6 5.79 -2.61 16.23
C PHE A 6 5.23 -2.63 14.81
N ALA A 7 4.33 -1.69 14.52
CA ALA A 7 3.68 -1.61 13.21
C ALA A 7 4.65 -1.28 12.06
N ILE A 8 5.78 -0.63 12.37
CA ILE A 8 6.81 -0.32 11.37
C ILE A 8 7.42 -1.59 10.77
N ASP A 9 7.69 -2.59 11.60
CA ASP A 9 8.29 -3.86 11.18
C ASP A 9 7.26 -4.68 10.38
N LEU A 10 6.04 -4.77 10.91
CA LEU A 10 4.95 -5.53 10.27
C LEU A 10 4.59 -5.02 8.87
N ILE A 11 4.63 -3.69 8.64
CA ILE A 11 4.38 -3.11 7.33
C ILE A 11 5.56 -3.33 6.38
N ALA A 12 6.79 -3.26 6.87
CA ALA A 12 7.99 -3.50 6.06
C ALA A 12 8.08 -4.97 5.60
N GLU A 13 7.55 -5.91 6.38
CA GLU A 13 7.47 -7.33 6.02
C GLU A 13 6.43 -7.65 4.93
N GLN A 14 5.46 -6.76 4.69
CA GLN A 14 4.43 -7.01 3.67
C GLN A 14 5.01 -6.91 2.25
N PRO A 15 4.65 -7.82 1.33
CA PRO A 15 5.13 -7.76 -0.03
C PRO A 15 4.57 -6.56 -0.79
N VAL A 16 5.40 -5.97 -1.64
CA VAL A 16 4.97 -4.91 -2.57
C VAL A 16 4.05 -5.50 -3.62
N SER A 17 2.82 -4.97 -3.71
CA SER A 17 1.83 -5.43 -4.68
C SER A 17 2.16 -4.91 -6.07
N GLN A 18 2.43 -5.81 -7.01
CA GLN A 18 2.65 -5.46 -8.41
C GLN A 18 1.32 -5.37 -9.14
N VAL A 19 1.10 -4.26 -9.85
CA VAL A 19 -0.13 -4.00 -10.60
C VAL A 19 0.21 -3.54 -12.02
N GLU A 20 -0.65 -3.80 -12.98
CA GLU A 20 -0.43 -3.36 -14.38
C GLU A 20 -0.91 -1.90 -14.59
N SER A 21 -1.86 -1.47 -13.78
CA SER A 21 -2.47 -0.14 -13.84
C SER A 21 -1.53 0.96 -13.34
N ARG A 22 -1.60 2.11 -14.00
CA ARG A 22 -0.91 3.36 -13.62
C ARG A 22 -1.44 3.98 -12.32
N VAL A 23 -2.70 3.72 -11.99
CA VAL A 23 -3.36 4.19 -10.76
C VAL A 23 -4.03 3.01 -10.06
N VAL A 24 -3.83 2.89 -8.75
CA VAL A 24 -4.44 1.84 -7.91
C VAL A 24 -5.44 2.45 -6.93
N SER A 25 -6.60 1.83 -6.78
CA SER A 25 -7.52 2.15 -5.68
C SER A 25 -7.23 1.26 -4.47
N CYS A 26 -7.04 1.85 -3.30
CA CYS A 26 -6.89 1.15 -2.04
C CYS A 26 -7.97 1.62 -1.05
N ASP A 27 -8.68 0.68 -0.43
CA ASP A 27 -9.67 0.92 0.62
C ASP A 27 -9.31 0.21 1.94
N GLY A 28 -8.11 -0.37 2.03
CA GLY A 28 -7.66 -1.11 3.22
C GLY A 28 -8.24 -2.51 3.35
N GLY A 29 -9.04 -2.96 2.38
CA GLY A 29 -9.74 -4.24 2.43
C GLY A 29 -11.01 -4.20 3.28
N GLY A 30 -11.99 -5.04 2.92
CA GLY A 30 -13.26 -5.11 3.66
C GLY A 30 -14.26 -3.99 3.36
N GLY A 31 -14.05 -3.22 2.28
CA GLY A 31 -14.97 -2.18 1.82
C GLY A 31 -15.18 -1.09 2.88
N ALA A 32 -16.37 -1.05 3.49
CA ALA A 32 -16.69 -0.07 4.53
C ALA A 32 -15.94 -0.27 5.86
N LEU A 33 -15.31 -1.42 6.08
CA LEU A 33 -14.54 -1.72 7.29
C LEU A 33 -13.09 -1.24 7.23
N GLY A 34 -12.62 -0.87 6.04
CA GLY A 34 -11.29 -0.33 5.84
C GLY A 34 -11.23 1.18 5.98
N HIS A 35 -10.29 1.79 5.27
CA HIS A 35 -10.17 3.25 5.19
C HIS A 35 -10.94 3.80 3.98
N PRO A 36 -11.19 5.12 3.91
CA PRO A 36 -11.77 5.72 2.72
C PRO A 36 -10.99 5.33 1.48
N LYS A 37 -11.70 4.99 0.40
CA LYS A 37 -11.08 4.64 -0.88
C LYS A 37 -10.20 5.79 -1.35
N VAL A 38 -8.92 5.50 -1.55
CA VAL A 38 -7.94 6.44 -2.12
C VAL A 38 -7.33 5.89 -3.39
N TYR A 39 -6.85 6.81 -4.22
CA TYR A 39 -6.17 6.51 -5.47
C TYR A 39 -4.69 6.86 -5.34
N ILE A 40 -3.84 5.88 -5.63
CA ILE A 40 -2.39 5.97 -5.51
C ILE A 40 -1.82 6.03 -6.92
N ASN A 41 -1.06 7.09 -7.22
CA ASN A 41 -0.40 7.25 -8.50
C ASN A 41 0.93 6.47 -8.54
N LEU A 42 1.14 5.67 -9.59
CA LEU A 42 2.31 4.82 -9.79
C LEU A 42 3.21 5.26 -10.96
N ASP A 43 3.05 6.49 -11.45
CA ASP A 43 3.83 7.07 -12.55
C ASP A 43 5.36 7.02 -12.38
N LYS A 44 5.83 6.95 -11.14
CA LYS A 44 7.25 6.97 -10.82
C LYS A 44 7.77 5.55 -10.66
N GLU A 45 8.38 4.99 -11.71
CA GLU A 45 8.94 3.63 -11.69
C GLU A 45 10.02 3.41 -10.63
N THR A 46 10.74 4.48 -10.25
CA THR A 46 11.84 4.43 -9.29
C THR A 46 11.37 4.29 -7.83
N LYS A 47 10.08 4.45 -7.54
CA LYS A 47 9.53 4.39 -6.18
C LYS A 47 8.24 3.58 -6.14
N THR A 48 8.00 2.92 -5.02
CA THR A 48 6.70 2.30 -4.75
C THR A 48 5.70 3.38 -4.32
N GLY A 49 4.45 3.26 -4.77
CA GLY A 49 3.35 4.06 -4.25
C GLY A 49 2.87 3.47 -2.93
N THR A 50 3.08 4.19 -1.84
CA THR A 50 2.63 3.76 -0.51
C THR A 50 1.24 4.33 -0.21
N CYS A 51 0.33 3.50 0.28
CA CYS A 51 -0.95 3.96 0.77
C CYS A 51 -0.77 4.77 2.05
N GLY A 52 -1.31 6.00 2.09
CA GLY A 52 -1.24 6.88 3.27
C GLY A 52 -2.04 6.40 4.49
N TYR A 53 -2.84 5.34 4.35
CA TYR A 53 -3.65 4.78 5.44
C TYR A 53 -3.11 3.44 5.93
N CYS A 54 -3.14 2.42 5.07
CA CYS A 54 -2.73 1.07 5.46
C CYS A 54 -1.21 0.83 5.38
N GLY A 55 -0.43 1.75 4.81
CA GLY A 55 1.04 1.61 4.68
C GLY A 55 1.50 0.60 3.64
N LEU A 56 0.58 -0.12 3.00
CA LEU A 56 0.90 -1.07 1.93
C LEU A 56 1.52 -0.36 0.73
N GLN A 57 2.42 -1.07 0.06
CA GLN A 57 3.19 -0.56 -1.07
C GLN A 57 2.72 -1.21 -2.37
N PHE A 58 2.62 -0.39 -3.41
CA PHE A 58 2.21 -0.79 -4.75
C PHE A 58 3.26 -0.37 -5.76
N LYS A 59 3.47 -1.17 -6.81
CA LYS A 59 4.39 -0.84 -7.91
C LYS A 59 3.77 -1.22 -9.25
N GLN A 60 3.90 -0.35 -10.24
CA GLN A 60 3.48 -0.68 -11.60
C GLN A 60 4.48 -1.68 -12.21
N LYS A 61 3.95 -2.76 -12.79
CA LYS A 61 4.71 -3.74 -13.56
C LYS A 61 4.72 -3.29 -15.02
N HIS A 62 5.89 -2.92 -15.51
CA HIS A 62 6.11 -2.63 -16.93
C HIS A 62 6.53 -3.92 -17.64
N HIS A 63 6.02 -4.13 -18.84
CA HIS A 63 6.35 -5.27 -19.70
C HIS A 63 7.41 -4.87 -20.73
#